data_AF-A0A955A3W3-F1
#
_entry.id   AF-A0A955A3W3-F1
#
_cell.length_a   1.000
_cell.length_b   1.000
_cell.length_c   1.000
_cell.angle_alpha   90.00
_cell.angle_beta   90.00
_cell.angle_gamma   90.00
#
_symmetry.space_group_name_H-M   'P 1'
#
loop_
_entity.id
_entity.type
_entity.pdbx_description
1 polymer ?
#
loop_
_entity_poly.entity_id
_entity_poly.type
_entity_poly.pdbx_seq_one_letter_code
_entity_poly.pdbx_strand_id
1 'polypeptide(L)' 'MSPLSERVRAVLSPREGGIEMVDGLVVVRVDSVDRRYRDAIKAGLEPMSPPEDEVGMGACRRVARVRDMSTGRMIVIWSP' A
#
# COMPACT_ATOMS: atom_id res chain seq x y z
N MET A 1 -3.41 -17.92 -3.95
CA MET A 1 -4.23 -16.95 -3.18
C MET A 1 -3.75 -15.55 -3.52
N SER A 2 -4.64 -14.60 -3.80
CA SER A 2 -4.26 -13.21 -4.05
C SER A 2 -3.61 -12.61 -2.78
N PRO A 3 -2.51 -11.84 -2.88
CA PRO A 3 -1.88 -11.20 -1.72
C PRO A 3 -2.77 -10.13 -1.08
N LEU A 4 -3.73 -9.59 -1.83
CA LEU A 4 -4.72 -8.60 -1.38
C LEU A 4 -6.15 -9.13 -1.54
N SER A 5 -7.04 -8.74 -0.62
CA SER A 5 -8.48 -8.91 -0.80
C SER A 5 -9.00 -8.01 -1.93
N GLU A 6 -10.14 -8.38 -2.56
CA GLU A 6 -10.72 -7.61 -3.69
C GLU A 6 -11.02 -6.16 -3.30
N ARG A 7 -11.55 -5.94 -2.10
CA ARG A 7 -11.79 -4.62 -1.52
C ARG A 7 -10.53 -3.76 -1.52
N VAL A 8 -9.43 -4.31 -0.99
CA VAL A 8 -8.16 -3.58 -0.89
C VAL A 8 -7.60 -3.28 -2.28
N ARG A 9 -7.70 -4.25 -3.19
CA ARG A 9 -7.27 -4.07 -4.59
C ARG A 9 -8.06 -2.97 -5.30
N ALA A 10 -9.38 -2.90 -5.09
CA ALA A 10 -10.21 -1.86 -5.67
C ALA A 10 -9.80 -0.46 -5.18
N VAL A 11 -9.63 -0.32 -3.87
CA VAL A 11 -9.32 0.96 -3.22
C VAL A 11 -7.92 1.47 -3.58
N LEU A 12 -6.92 0.59 -3.50
CA LEU A 12 -5.55 0.95 -3.86
C LEU A 12 -5.37 1.13 -5.38
N SER A 13 -6.23 0.51 -6.19
CA SER A 13 -6.18 0.52 -7.66
C SER A 13 -4.74 0.37 -8.18
N PRO A 14 -4.05 -0.74 -7.84
CA PRO A 14 -2.66 -0.93 -8.23
C PRO A 14 -2.49 -0.89 -9.75
N ARG A 15 -1.33 -0.41 -10.19
CA ARG A 15 -0.94 -0.56 -11.60
C ARG A 15 -0.80 -2.04 -11.95
N GLU A 16 -0.88 -2.35 -13.24
CA GLU A 16 -0.62 -3.72 -13.72
C GLU A 16 0.80 -4.15 -13.31
N GLY A 17 0.94 -5.36 -12.75
CA GLY A 17 2.19 -5.83 -12.14
C GLY A 17 2.64 -5.06 -10.89
N GLY A 18 1.85 -4.11 -10.39
CA GLY A 18 2.20 -3.22 -9.28
C GLY A 18 1.98 -3.81 -7.89
N ILE A 19 1.93 -5.14 -7.73
CA ILE A 19 1.81 -5.80 -6.42
C ILE A 19 2.99 -6.75 -6.26
N GLU A 20 3.76 -6.57 -5.21
CA GLU A 20 4.96 -7.36 -4.91
C GLU A 20 4.91 -7.85 -3.45
N MET A 21 5.52 -9.01 -3.20
CA MET A 21 5.71 -9.54 -1.85
C MET A 21 7.19 -9.40 -1.49
N VAL A 22 7.52 -8.64 -0.44
CA VAL A 22 8.90 -8.42 0.02
C VAL A 22 8.97 -8.68 1.51
N ASP A 23 9.77 -9.67 1.94
CA ASP A 23 9.95 -10.02 3.36
C ASP A 23 8.63 -10.22 4.14
N GLY A 24 7.61 -10.78 3.48
CA GLY A 24 6.28 -10.99 4.07
C GLY A 24 5.35 -9.77 4.04
N LEU A 25 5.80 -8.63 3.50
CA LEU A 25 5.02 -7.42 3.29
C LEU A 25 4.40 -7.41 1.90
N VAL A 26 3.18 -6.87 1.79
CA VAL A 26 2.55 -6.61 0.48
C VAL A 26 2.88 -5.19 0.05
N VAL A 27 3.71 -5.03 -0.97
CA VAL A 27 4.04 -3.73 -1.57
C VAL A 27 3.12 -3.46 -2.75
N VAL A 28 2.50 -2.28 -2.77
CA VAL A 28 1.48 -1.91 -3.75
C VAL A 28 1.87 -0.58 -4.39
N ARG A 29 2.24 -0.65 -5.67
CA ARG A 29 2.60 0.51 -6.49
C ARG A 29 1.35 1.20 -7.02
N VAL A 30 1.23 2.48 -6.70
CA VAL A 30 0.04 3.29 -7.01
C VAL A 30 0.41 4.57 -7.77
N ASP A 31 -0.62 5.25 -8.28
CA ASP A 31 -0.53 6.56 -8.92
C ASP A 31 -0.28 7.70 -7.93
N SER A 32 -0.89 7.64 -6.75
CA SER A 32 -0.76 8.66 -5.70
C SER A 32 -0.89 8.05 -4.31
N VAL A 33 0.20 8.07 -3.54
CA VAL A 33 0.23 7.49 -2.19
C VAL A 33 -0.76 8.20 -1.26
N ASP A 34 -0.74 9.53 -1.20
CA ASP A 34 -1.60 10.33 -0.33
C ASP A 34 -3.10 10.14 -0.63
N ARG A 35 -3.47 9.95 -1.91
CA ARG A 35 -4.85 9.64 -2.29
C ARG A 35 -5.23 8.23 -1.85
N ARG A 36 -4.44 7.23 -2.24
CA ARG A 36 -4.75 5.82 -1.97
C ARG A 36 -4.68 5.46 -0.50
N TYR A 37 -3.82 6.12 0.27
CA TYR A 37 -3.79 6.01 1.73
C TYR A 37 -5.10 6.47 2.36
N ARG A 38 -5.61 7.65 1.96
CA ARG A 38 -6.90 8.15 2.46
C ARG A 38 -8.05 7.24 2.06
N ASP A 39 -8.05 6.75 0.82
CA ASP A 39 -9.08 5.84 0.34
C ASP A 39 -9.03 4.49 1.10
N ALA A 40 -7.82 3.99 1.42
CA ALA A 40 -7.63 2.80 2.24
C ALA A 40 -8.19 2.94 3.65
N ILE A 41 -7.94 4.06 4.33
CA ILE A 41 -8.51 4.34 5.65
C ILE A 41 -10.04 4.40 5.59
N LYS A 42 -10.60 5.12 4.60
CA LYS A 42 -12.06 5.21 4.41
C LYS A 42 -12.69 3.85 4.16
N ALA A 43 -11.96 2.93 3.52
CA ALA A 43 -12.41 1.57 3.30
C ALA A 43 -12.35 0.70 4.57
N GLY A 44 -11.68 1.15 5.64
CA GLY A 44 -11.55 0.44 6.91
C GLY A 44 -10.21 -0.28 7.10
N LEU A 45 -9.16 0.11 6.38
CA LEU A 45 -7.80 -0.32 6.72
C LEU A 45 -7.26 0.50 7.88
N GLU A 46 -6.51 -0.15 8.76
CA GLU A 46 -5.89 0.51 9.92
C GLU A 46 -4.67 1.32 9.46
N PRO A 47 -4.61 2.64 9.74
CA PRO A 47 -3.43 3.44 9.44
C PRO A 47 -2.25 3.05 10.35
N MET A 48 -1.10 2.73 9.75
CA MET A 48 0.12 2.38 10.50
C MET A 48 1.17 3.49 10.42
N SER A 49 1.43 4.00 9.22
CA SER A 49 2.33 5.13 8.97
C SER A 49 1.72 6.03 7.90
N PRO A 50 1.60 7.35 8.15
CA PRO A 50 1.11 8.29 7.16
C PRO A 50 2.07 8.38 5.95
N PRO A 51 1.64 9.00 4.84
CA PRO A 51 2.50 9.28 3.70
C PRO A 51 3.74 10.09 4.11
N GLU A 52 4.91 9.50 3.93
CA GLU A 52 6.20 10.10 4.22
C GLU A 52 7.18 9.81 3.06
N ASP A 53 8.22 10.63 2.96
CA ASP A 53 9.24 10.46 1.94
C ASP A 53 10.35 9.57 2.51
N GLU A 54 10.55 8.40 1.92
CA GLU A 54 11.60 7.47 2.28
C GLU A 54 12.71 7.46 1.24
N VAL A 55 13.95 7.51 1.72
CA VAL A 55 15.13 7.37 0.88
C VAL A 55 15.50 5.89 0.83
N GLY A 56 15.36 5.29 -0.34
CA GLY A 56 15.71 3.90 -0.59
C GLY A 56 16.36 3.73 -1.97
N MET A 57 17.44 2.94 -2.03
CA MET A 57 18.14 2.58 -3.29
C MET A 57 18.41 3.78 -4.24
N GLY A 58 18.84 4.92 -3.68
CA GLY A 58 19.22 6.11 -4.48
C GLY A 58 18.07 6.98 -4.97
N ALA A 59 16.82 6.72 -4.56
CA ALA A 59 15.67 7.56 -4.87
C ALA A 59 14.89 7.95 -3.60
N CYS A 60 14.35 9.17 -3.60
CA CYS A 60 13.37 9.62 -2.61
C CYS A 60 11.99 9.25 -3.12
N ARG A 61 11.21 8.49 -2.36
CA ARG A 61 9.88 8.01 -2.76
C ARG A 61 8.87 8.21 -1.66
N ARG A 62 7.64 8.52 -2.05
CA ARG A 62 6.50 8.61 -1.14
C ARG A 62 6.06 7.20 -0.74
N VAL A 63 5.92 6.94 0.54
CA VAL A 63 5.51 5.65 1.09
C VAL A 63 4.47 5.87 2.18
N ALA A 64 3.47 5.00 2.28
CA ALA A 64 2.55 4.94 3.41
C ALA A 64 2.30 3.49 3.82
N ARG A 65 1.92 3.26 5.07
CA ARG A 65 1.67 1.90 5.58
C ARG A 65 0.29 1.79 6.19
N VAL A 66 -0.41 0.72 5.84
CA VAL A 66 -1.72 0.37 6.39
C VAL A 66 -1.76 -1.12 6.72
N ARG A 67 -2.67 -1.52 7.62
CA ARG A 67 -2.93 -2.93 7.92
C ARG A 67 -4.35 -3.30 7.50
N ASP A 68 -4.47 -4.43 6.81
CA ASP A 68 -5.77 -5.05 6.56
C ASP A 68 -6.14 -5.93 7.75
N MET A 69 -7.04 -5.43 8.60
CA MET A 69 -7.50 -6.14 9.81
C MET A 69 -8.18 -7.48 9.51
N SER A 70 -8.71 -7.69 8.31
CA SER A 70 -9.34 -8.95 7.93
C SER A 70 -8.34 -10.09 7.69
N THR A 71 -7.11 -9.75 7.30
CA THR A 71 -6.05 -10.71 6.97
C THR A 71 -4.83 -10.60 7.90
N GLY A 72 -4.79 -9.57 8.74
CA GLY A 72 -3.64 -9.22 9.59
C GLY A 72 -2.42 -8.71 8.80
N ARG A 73 -2.54 -8.54 7.48
CA ARG A 73 -1.40 -8.21 6.61
C ARG A 73 -1.07 -6.73 6.64
N MET A 74 0.22 -6.43 6.71
CA MET A 74 0.74 -5.09 6.48
C MET A 74 0.91 -4.85 4.98
N ILE A 75 0.43 -3.69 4.54
CA ILE A 75 0.45 -3.25 3.15
C ILE A 75 1.23 -1.94 3.08
N VAL A 76 2.22 -1.92 2.20
CA VAL A 76 3.05 -0.75 1.90
C VAL A 76 2.52 -0.14 0.61
N ILE A 77 2.01 1.08 0.68
CA ILE A 77 1.56 1.87 -0.46
C ILE A 77 2.75 2.67 -0.96
N TRP A 78 3.11 2.50 -2.23
CA TRP A 78 4.40 2.92 -2.76
C TRP A 78 4.25 3.73 -4.05
N SER A 79 4.95 4.87 -4.17
CA SER A 79 5.08 5.58 -5.45
C SER A 79 6.25 5.03 -6.27
N PRO A 80 6.07 4.63 -7.54
CA PRO A 80 7.17 4.14 -8.39
C PRO A 80 8.31 5.15 -8.56
#